data_AF-A0A2C9L9Z3-F1
#
_entry.id   AF-A0A2C9L9Z3-F1
#
_cell.length_a   1.000
_cell.length_b   1.000
_cell.length_c   1.000
_cell.angle_alpha   90.00
_cell.angle_beta   90.00
_cell.angle_gamma   90.00
#
_symmetry.space_group_name_H-M   'P 1'
#
loop_
_entity.id
_entity.type
_entity.pdbx_description
1 polymer ?
#
loop_
_entity_poly.entity_id
_entity_poly.type
_entity_poly.pdbx_seq_one_letter_code
_entity_poly.pdbx_strand_id
1 'polypeptide(L)'
;MCILMQKDASAKTDDLETAKRDALETLTSVLLHLESSNGCVLSRPGQIFEVIRPGCPLANKVMAIINEACAGGKNAERGCHRLQVEDTLRRSRDYSSVPACVVTYLLDCLETSSDLFMSEPQRYMALQT
;
A
#
# COMPACT_ATOMS: atom_id res chain seq x y z
N MET A 1 47.98 -20.25 32.12
CA MET A 1 46.57 -20.61 32.39
C MET A 1 45.72 -19.39 32.10
N CYS A 2 45.14 -19.28 30.89
CA CYS A 2 44.14 -18.27 30.51
C CYS A 2 43.40 -18.76 29.24
N ILE A 3 42.36 -19.60 29.40
CA ILE A 3 41.43 -19.96 28.30
C ILE A 3 40.03 -20.13 28.91
N LEU A 4 39.40 -19.07 29.43
CA LEU A 4 38.05 -19.19 29.99
C LEU A 4 37.19 -17.91 29.87
N MET A 5 37.44 -17.01 28.90
CA MET A 5 36.63 -15.76 28.80
C MET A 5 36.00 -15.46 27.44
N GLN A 6 36.10 -16.34 26.43
CA GLN A 6 35.56 -16.05 25.08
C GLN A 6 34.28 -16.81 24.70
N LYS A 7 33.83 -17.78 25.48
CA LYS A 7 32.72 -18.67 25.08
C LYS A 7 31.32 -18.09 25.33
N ASP A 8 31.18 -17.20 26.32
CA ASP A 8 29.87 -16.64 26.71
C ASP A 8 29.42 -15.44 25.87
N ALA A 9 30.36 -14.74 25.22
CA ALA A 9 30.02 -13.61 24.35
C ALA A 9 29.47 -14.07 22.99
N SER A 10 30.04 -15.15 22.43
CA SER A 10 29.65 -15.69 21.12
C SER A 10 28.27 -16.36 21.14
N ALA A 11 27.91 -17.06 22.22
CA ALA A 11 26.59 -17.70 22.32
C ALA A 11 25.46 -16.67 22.48
N LYS A 12 25.68 -15.60 23.27
CA LYS A 12 24.70 -14.54 23.46
C LYS A 12 24.41 -13.72 22.20
N THR A 13 25.40 -13.57 21.32
CA THR A 13 25.20 -12.87 20.03
C THR A 13 24.41 -13.71 19.05
N ASP A 14 24.62 -15.03 19.01
CA ASP A 14 23.93 -15.93 18.09
C ASP A 14 22.44 -16.10 18.47
N ASP A 15 22.13 -16.17 19.77
CA ASP A 15 20.75 -16.22 20.26
C ASP A 15 19.99 -14.91 19.96
N LEU A 16 20.67 -13.76 20.07
CA LEU A 16 20.08 -12.46 19.78
C LEU A 16 19.81 -12.27 18.28
N GLU A 17 20.74 -12.66 17.41
CA GLU A 17 20.55 -12.57 15.96
C GLU A 17 19.45 -13.53 15.46
N THR A 18 19.32 -14.70 16.09
CA THR A 18 18.23 -15.65 15.82
C THR A 18 16.89 -15.03 16.24
N ALA A 19 16.79 -14.50 17.46
CA ALA A 19 15.57 -13.86 17.94
C ALA A 19 15.14 -12.66 17.08
N LYS A 20 16.10 -11.86 16.58
CA LYS A 20 15.81 -10.76 15.64
C LYS A 20 15.24 -11.26 14.32
N ARG A 21 15.79 -12.36 13.78
CA ARG A 21 15.29 -12.96 12.53
C ARG A 21 13.87 -13.47 12.70
N ASP A 22 13.61 -14.22 13.77
CA ASP A 22 12.29 -14.78 14.06
C ASP A 22 11.24 -13.67 14.25
N ALA A 23 11.62 -12.59 14.95
CA ALA A 23 10.77 -11.42 15.11
C ALA A 23 10.49 -10.72 13.77
N LEU A 24 11.51 -10.55 12.92
CA LEU A 24 11.36 -9.94 11.61
C LEU A 24 10.47 -10.78 10.68
N GLU A 25 10.63 -12.10 10.68
CA GLU A 25 9.78 -13.03 9.90
C GLU A 25 8.33 -12.96 10.36
N THR A 26 8.10 -12.94 11.68
CA THR A 26 6.76 -12.81 12.26
C THR A 26 6.11 -11.48 11.87
N LEU A 27 6.84 -10.36 12.00
CA LEU A 27 6.35 -9.04 11.62
C LEU A 27 6.03 -8.95 10.12
N THR A 28 6.90 -9.50 9.28
CA THR A 28 6.71 -9.56 7.82
C THR A 28 5.44 -10.34 7.49
N SER A 29 5.23 -11.49 8.13
CA SER A 29 4.02 -12.31 7.95
C SER A 29 2.75 -11.56 8.33
N VAL A 30 2.76 -10.85 9.47
CA VAL A 30 1.62 -10.03 9.92
C VAL A 30 1.33 -8.89 8.93
N LEU A 31 2.35 -8.20 8.42
CA LEU A 31 2.17 -7.12 7.46
C LEU A 31 1.64 -7.60 6.11
N LEU A 32 2.12 -8.75 5.62
CA LEU A 32 1.57 -9.39 4.41
C LEU A 32 0.13 -9.85 4.61
N HIS A 33 -0.21 -10.33 5.81
CA HIS A 33 -1.59 -10.67 6.15
C HIS A 33 -2.49 -9.42 6.08
N LEU A 34 -2.08 -8.31 6.70
CA LEU A 34 -2.81 -7.04 6.68
C LEU A 34 -3.00 -6.48 5.26
N GLU A 35 -1.99 -6.59 4.40
CA GLU A 35 -2.10 -6.24 2.98
C GLU A 35 -3.20 -7.08 2.30
N SER A 36 -3.19 -8.40 2.50
CA SER A 36 -4.14 -9.31 1.86
C SER A 36 -5.57 -9.20 2.40
N SER A 37 -5.74 -8.93 3.69
CA SER A 37 -7.03 -8.96 4.37
C SER A 37 -7.75 -7.61 4.34
N ASN A 38 -7.01 -6.51 4.55
CA ASN A 38 -7.58 -5.18 4.76
C ASN A 38 -7.09 -4.15 3.74
N GLY A 39 -5.93 -4.37 3.11
CA GLY A 39 -5.36 -3.42 2.14
C GLY A 39 -4.78 -2.14 2.75
N CYS A 40 -4.67 -2.06 4.08
CA CYS A 40 -4.15 -0.89 4.79
C CYS A 40 -2.62 -0.73 4.73
N VAL A 41 -1.94 -1.77 4.22
CA VAL A 41 -0.49 -1.79 3.99
C VAL A 41 -0.25 -2.32 2.58
N LEU A 42 0.78 -1.81 1.92
CA LEU A 42 1.28 -2.29 0.63
C LEU A 42 2.72 -2.72 0.76
N SER A 43 3.01 -3.95 0.35
CA SER A 43 4.38 -4.45 0.27
C SER A 43 5.10 -3.91 -0.97
N ARG A 44 6.37 -3.54 -0.78
CA ARG A 44 7.26 -3.02 -1.82
C ARG A 44 8.51 -3.89 -1.93
N PRO A 45 9.18 -3.88 -3.10
CA PRO A 45 10.47 -4.54 -3.25
C PRO A 45 11.46 -4.12 -2.15
N GLY A 46 12.22 -5.09 -1.63
CA GLY A 46 13.19 -4.84 -0.56
C GLY A 46 12.64 -4.91 0.87
N GLN A 47 11.53 -5.61 1.10
CA GLN A 47 10.88 -5.74 2.42
C GLN A 47 10.46 -4.38 3.03
N ILE A 48 10.11 -3.43 2.17
CA ILE A 48 9.61 -2.12 2.56
C ILE A 48 8.08 -2.19 2.56
N PHE A 49 7.46 -1.63 3.58
CA PHE A 49 6.00 -1.58 3.70
C PHE A 49 5.52 -0.13 3.75
N GLU A 50 4.52 0.18 2.94
CA GLU A 50 3.89 1.49 2.86
C GLU A 50 2.52 1.43 3.54
N VAL A 51 2.27 2.32 4.51
CA VAL A 51 0.95 2.47 5.12
C VAL A 51 0.06 3.28 4.19
N ILE A 52 -1.10 2.73 3.87
CA ILE A 52 -2.05 3.32 2.92
C ILE A 52 -2.95 4.30 3.65
N ARG A 53 -2.92 5.56 3.20
CA ARG A 53 -3.66 6.68 3.79
C ARG A 53 -3.74 7.84 2.80
N PRO A 54 -4.65 8.81 3.00
CA PRO A 54 -4.68 10.04 2.21
C PRO A 54 -3.30 10.72 2.18
N GLY A 55 -2.93 11.25 1.02
CA GLY A 55 -1.65 11.92 0.79
C GLY A 55 -0.42 11.02 0.63
N CYS A 56 -0.55 9.69 0.72
CA CYS A 56 0.57 8.79 0.37
C CYS A 56 0.87 8.84 -1.15
N PRO A 57 2.07 8.42 -1.59
CA PRO A 57 2.41 8.37 -3.01
C PRO A 57 1.38 7.65 -3.89
N LEU A 58 0.83 6.52 -3.43
CA LEU A 58 -0.24 5.83 -4.15
C LEU A 58 -1.54 6.66 -4.20
N ALA A 59 -1.92 7.32 -3.11
CA ALA A 59 -3.10 8.20 -3.04
C ALA A 59 -3.01 9.33 -4.07
N ASN A 60 -1.85 10.01 -4.12
CA ASN A 60 -1.62 11.08 -5.08
C ASN A 60 -1.72 10.57 -6.53
N LYS A 61 -1.22 9.35 -6.79
CA LYS A 61 -1.33 8.72 -8.12
C LYS A 61 -2.76 8.37 -8.48
N VAL A 62 -3.54 7.81 -7.54
CA VAL A 62 -4.96 7.48 -7.74
C VAL A 62 -5.78 8.75 -7.99
N MET A 63 -5.56 9.80 -7.19
CA MET A 63 -6.20 11.10 -7.40
C MET A 63 -5.86 11.70 -8.76
N ALA A 64 -4.60 11.62 -9.19
CA ALA A 64 -4.21 12.04 -10.54
C ALA A 64 -4.94 11.23 -11.62
N ILE A 65 -5.07 9.91 -11.47
CA ILE A 65 -5.83 9.08 -12.43
C ILE A 65 -7.30 9.54 -12.49
N ILE A 66 -7.95 9.74 -11.35
CA ILE A 66 -9.35 10.17 -11.29
C ILE A 66 -9.53 11.56 -11.92
N ASN A 67 -8.59 12.48 -11.67
CA ASN A 67 -8.61 13.83 -12.21
C ASN A 67 -8.24 13.92 -13.68
N GLU A 68 -7.30 13.11 -14.19
CA GLU A 68 -6.74 13.23 -15.54
C GLU A 68 -7.37 12.24 -16.53
N ALA A 69 -7.52 10.98 -16.14
CA ALA A 69 -8.03 9.93 -17.03
C ALA A 69 -9.54 10.01 -17.21
N CYS A 70 -10.25 10.68 -16.30
CA CYS A 70 -11.70 10.84 -16.31
C CYS A 70 -12.19 12.30 -16.31
N ALA A 71 -11.29 13.27 -16.50
CA ALA A 71 -11.64 14.61 -16.99
C ALA A 71 -11.84 14.54 -18.51
N GLY A 72 -13.06 14.21 -18.91
CA GLY A 72 -13.42 13.84 -20.27
C GLY A 72 -13.17 14.87 -21.39
N GLY A 73 -13.19 14.35 -22.62
CA GLY A 73 -13.68 15.13 -23.77
C GLY A 73 -15.19 15.42 -23.63
N LYS A 74 -15.75 16.28 -24.50
CA LYS A 74 -17.09 16.91 -24.38
C LYS A 74 -18.30 16.00 -24.08
N ASN A 75 -18.17 14.68 -24.24
CA ASN A 75 -19.24 13.69 -24.01
C ASN A 75 -18.83 12.51 -23.10
N ALA A 76 -17.66 12.54 -22.47
CA ALA A 76 -17.24 11.46 -21.57
C ALA A 76 -17.86 11.64 -20.18
N GLU A 77 -18.33 10.54 -19.61
CA GLU A 77 -18.88 10.51 -18.27
C GLU A 77 -17.83 10.98 -17.26
N ARG A 78 -18.23 11.83 -16.30
CA ARG A 78 -17.30 12.36 -15.30
C ARG A 78 -17.00 11.28 -14.25
N GLY A 79 -15.74 11.22 -13.83
CA GLY A 79 -15.27 10.27 -12.81
C GLY A 79 -14.80 8.93 -13.37
N CYS A 80 -14.10 8.16 -12.54
CA CYS A 80 -13.53 6.86 -12.92
C CYS A 80 -14.22 5.72 -12.18
N HIS A 81 -14.50 4.65 -12.89
CA HIS A 81 -14.85 3.38 -12.26
C HIS A 81 -13.60 2.75 -11.60
N ARG A 82 -13.77 2.05 -10.47
CA ARG A 82 -12.68 1.38 -9.72
C ARG A 82 -11.78 0.53 -10.61
N LEU A 83 -12.37 -0.26 -11.50
CA LEU A 83 -11.63 -1.10 -12.45
C LEU A 83 -10.76 -0.29 -13.42
N GLN A 84 -11.19 0.91 -13.83
CA GLN A 84 -10.37 1.78 -14.68
C GLN A 84 -9.16 2.31 -13.91
N VAL A 85 -9.33 2.63 -12.62
CA VAL A 85 -8.22 3.03 -11.74
C VAL A 85 -7.23 1.88 -11.61
N GLU A 86 -7.70 0.67 -11.32
CA GLU A 86 -6.86 -0.53 -11.26
C GLU A 86 -6.11 -0.80 -12.57
N ASP A 87 -6.82 -0.79 -13.71
CA ASP A 87 -6.21 -1.01 -15.02
C ASP A 87 -5.16 0.05 -15.35
N THR A 88 -5.38 1.30 -14.95
CA THR A 88 -4.40 2.38 -15.15
C THR A 88 -3.19 2.20 -14.25
N LEU A 89 -3.39 1.81 -12.98
CA LEU A 89 -2.30 1.48 -12.06
C LEU A 89 -1.47 0.29 -12.55
N ARG A 90 -2.12 -0.75 -13.10
CA ARG A 90 -1.43 -1.92 -13.68
C ARG A 90 -0.49 -1.56 -14.83
N ARG A 91 -0.77 -0.48 -15.55
CA ARG A 91 0.10 0.05 -16.63
C ARG A 91 1.25 0.92 -16.11
N SER A 92 1.21 1.33 -14.84
CA SER A 92 2.26 2.13 -14.21
C SER A 92 3.38 1.23 -13.70
N ARG A 93 4.63 1.56 -14.04
CA ARG A 93 5.82 0.77 -13.65
C ARG A 93 5.90 0.53 -12.14
N ASP A 94 5.60 1.55 -11.33
CA ASP A 94 5.80 1.50 -9.87
C ASP A 94 4.59 0.94 -9.10
N TYR A 95 3.46 0.72 -9.78
CA TYR A 95 2.19 0.34 -9.15
C TYR A 95 1.52 -0.84 -9.85
N SER A 96 2.25 -1.55 -10.72
CA SER A 96 1.67 -2.60 -11.55
C SER A 96 1.18 -3.82 -10.76
N SER A 97 1.76 -4.03 -9.57
CA SER A 97 1.47 -5.15 -8.68
C SER A 97 0.60 -4.78 -7.48
N VAL A 98 0.00 -3.58 -7.46
CA VAL A 98 -0.86 -3.15 -6.34
C VAL A 98 -2.09 -4.07 -6.27
N PRO A 99 -2.35 -4.72 -5.12
CA PRO A 99 -3.53 -5.56 -4.96
C PRO A 99 -4.84 -4.76 -5.03
N ALA A 100 -5.91 -5.39 -5.53
CA ALA A 100 -7.22 -4.74 -5.63
C ALA A 100 -7.79 -4.33 -4.26
N CYS A 101 -7.53 -5.11 -3.19
CA CYS A 101 -7.93 -4.75 -1.82
C CYS A 101 -7.29 -3.43 -1.35
N VAL A 102 -6.03 -3.20 -1.68
CA VAL A 102 -5.31 -1.94 -1.38
C VAL A 102 -5.95 -0.76 -2.11
N VAL A 103 -6.33 -0.94 -3.38
CA VAL A 103 -7.01 0.12 -4.15
C VAL A 103 -8.38 0.43 -3.56
N THR A 104 -9.18 -0.60 -3.22
CA THR A 104 -10.49 -0.42 -2.58
C THR A 104 -10.34 0.30 -1.25
N TYR A 105 -9.46 -0.16 -0.37
CA TYR A 105 -9.21 0.48 0.94
C TYR A 105 -8.80 1.95 0.79
N LEU A 106 -7.94 2.25 -0.18
CA LEU A 106 -7.51 3.62 -0.43
C LEU A 106 -8.68 4.52 -0.91
N LEU A 107 -9.55 4.01 -1.78
CA LEU A 107 -10.72 4.76 -2.24
C LEU A 107 -11.67 5.06 -1.07
N ASP A 108 -11.89 4.09 -0.18
CA ASP A 108 -12.69 4.28 1.04
C ASP A 108 -12.06 5.36 1.96
N CYS A 109 -10.73 5.37 2.09
CA CYS A 109 -10.01 6.38 2.86
C CYS A 109 -10.17 7.79 2.28
N LEU A 110 -10.05 7.92 0.96
CA LEU A 110 -10.19 9.19 0.26
C LEU A 110 -11.64 9.69 0.28
N GLU A 111 -12.63 8.80 0.20
CA GLU A 111 -14.04 9.14 0.37
C GLU A 111 -14.32 9.64 1.79
N THR A 112 -13.82 8.94 2.80
CA THR A 112 -13.93 9.34 4.21
C THR A 112 -13.27 10.70 4.47
N SER A 113 -12.20 11.02 3.74
CA SER A 113 -11.47 12.28 3.86
C SER A 113 -12.08 13.41 3.02
N SER A 114 -13.16 13.14 2.29
CA SER A 114 -13.81 14.11 1.37
C SER A 114 -12.89 14.59 0.24
N ASP A 115 -11.89 13.80 -0.15
CA ASP A 115 -11.07 14.07 -1.34
C ASP A 115 -11.81 13.65 -2.62
N LEU A 116 -12.63 12.61 -2.50
CA LEU A 116 -13.49 12.09 -3.55
C LEU A 116 -14.86 11.70 -2.99
N PHE A 117 -15.81 11.45 -3.89
CA PHE A 117 -17.10 10.85 -3.54
C PHE A 117 -17.49 9.80 -4.57
N MET A 118 -18.20 8.77 -4.12
CA MET A 118 -18.78 7.77 -5.01
C MET A 118 -20.09 8.29 -5.61
N SER A 119 -20.10 8.62 -6.90
CA SER A 119 -21.29 9.14 -7.59
C SER A 119 -22.27 8.04 -7.99
N GLU A 120 -21.76 6.85 -8.31
CA GLU A 120 -22.48 5.63 -8.64
C GLU A 120 -21.70 4.44 -8.08
N PRO A 121 -22.28 3.24 -7.94
CA PRO A 121 -21.55 2.08 -7.42
C PRO A 121 -20.18 1.88 -8.09
N GLN A 122 -19.11 1.96 -7.29
CA GLN A 122 -17.71 1.86 -7.71
C GLN A 122 -17.22 2.96 -8.67
N ARG A 123 -17.97 4.05 -8.86
CA ARG A 123 -17.56 5.20 -9.67
C ARG A 123 -17.25 6.39 -8.79
N TYR A 124 -16.03 6.88 -8.89
CA TYR A 124 -15.48 7.91 -8.02
C TYR A 124 -15.21 9.20 -8.79
N MET A 125 -15.55 10.31 -8.16
CA MET A 125 -15.32 11.66 -8.66
C MET A 125 -14.54 12.46 -7.62
N ALA A 126 -13.52 13.21 -8.05
CA ALA A 126 -12.83 14.14 -7.17
C ALA A 126 -13.73 15.33 -6.83
N LEU A 127 -13.69 15.77 -5.58
CA LEU A 127 -14.31 17.02 -5.16
C LEU A 127 -13.42 18.17 -5.65
N GLN A 128 -13.89 18.94 -6.64
CA GLN A 128 -13.16 20.11 -7.13
C GLN A 128 -13.03 21.14 -5.99
N THR A 129 -11.79 21.43 -5.60
CA THR A 129 -11.43 22.64 -4.84
C THR A 129 -10.85 23.68 -5.78
#